data_AF-A0A559IZ61-F1
#
_entry.id   AF-A0A559IZ61-F1
#
_cell.length_a   1.000
_cell.length_b   1.000
_cell.length_c   1.000
_cell.angle_alpha   90.00
_cell.angle_beta   90.00
_cell.angle_gamma   90.00
#
_symmetry.space_group_name_H-M   'P 1'
#
loop_
_entity.id
_entity.type
_entity.pdbx_description
1 polymer ?
#
loop_
_entity_poly.entity_id
_entity_poly.type
_entity_poly.pdbx_seq_one_letter_code
_entity_poly.pdbx_strand_id
1 'polypeptide(L)'
;MSEHQRPFSLENLRDKPLAEMQREVDQYISQFKEGYFSPLAMLARLTEEAGELAREVNHFYGEKPKKSSEADNSIEMELGDVLFILICFSNSLGIDLTEAHDKVMNKFNTRDADRWTRIKQSSNVEHADNGKVDE
;
A
#
# COMPACT_ATOMS: atom_id res chain seq x y z
N MET A 1 16.63 14.25 19.62
CA MET A 1 16.08 12.96 19.15
C MET A 1 15.91 13.10 17.64
N SER A 2 16.47 12.17 16.86
CA SER A 2 16.39 12.26 15.39
C SER A 2 14.96 11.98 14.92
N GLU A 3 14.59 12.60 13.81
CA GLU A 3 13.24 12.58 13.23
C GLU A 3 12.76 11.17 12.80
N HIS A 4 13.65 10.17 12.85
CA HIS A 4 13.48 8.83 12.28
C HIS A 4 12.99 7.76 13.27
N GLN A 5 12.52 8.14 14.46
CA GLN A 5 12.03 7.20 15.49
C GLN A 5 10.65 7.55 16.05
N ARG A 6 9.78 8.19 15.25
CA ARG A 6 8.35 8.21 15.60
C ARG A 6 7.73 6.86 15.21
N PRO A 7 7.01 6.17 16.11
CA PRO A 7 6.28 4.97 15.75
C PRO A 7 5.28 5.29 14.63
N PHE A 8 5.27 4.47 13.57
CA PHE A 8 4.34 4.61 12.47
C PHE A 8 2.91 4.47 13.01
N SER A 9 2.14 5.55 12.94
CA SER A 9 0.72 5.57 13.29
C SER A 9 -0.08 5.92 12.05
N LEU A 10 -1.13 5.15 11.78
CA LEU A 10 -2.07 5.45 10.69
C LEU A 10 -2.72 6.83 10.86
N GLU A 11 -2.78 7.35 12.09
CA GLU A 11 -3.31 8.69 12.40
C GLU A 11 -2.40 9.83 11.88
N ASN A 12 -1.15 9.54 11.57
CA ASN A 12 -0.18 10.51 11.04
C ASN A 12 -0.04 10.43 9.51
N LEU A 13 -0.85 9.62 8.83
CA LEU A 13 -0.84 9.58 7.37
C LEU A 13 -1.31 10.92 6.81
N ARG A 14 -0.65 11.37 5.74
CA ARG A 14 -1.10 12.54 5.00
C ARG A 14 -2.27 12.14 4.13
N ASP A 15 -3.34 12.92 4.17
CA ASP A 15 -4.46 12.73 3.27
C ASP A 15 -4.06 13.13 1.85
N LYS A 16 -4.20 12.18 0.93
CA LYS A 16 -4.13 12.42 -0.50
C LYS A 16 -5.07 11.44 -1.19
N PRO A 17 -6.20 11.91 -1.74
CA PRO A 17 -7.15 11.03 -2.41
C PRO A 17 -6.50 10.31 -3.60
N LEU A 18 -6.86 9.04 -3.82
CA LEU A 18 -6.33 8.24 -4.94
C LEU A 18 -6.58 8.93 -6.28
N ALA A 19 -7.75 9.53 -6.45
CA ALA A 19 -8.08 10.32 -7.65
C ALA A 19 -7.17 11.55 -7.83
N GLU A 20 -6.67 12.16 -6.75
CA GLU A 20 -5.70 13.25 -6.83
C GLU A 20 -4.33 12.73 -7.26
N MET A 21 -3.90 11.57 -6.75
CA MET A 21 -2.67 10.92 -7.19
C MET A 21 -2.71 10.56 -8.68
N GLN A 22 -3.84 10.02 -9.17
CA GLN A 22 -4.02 9.74 -10.60
C GLN A 22 -3.91 11.00 -11.46
N ARG A 23 -4.55 12.11 -11.05
CA ARG A 23 -4.47 13.39 -11.78
C ARG A 23 -3.07 13.99 -11.76
N GLU A 24 -2.36 13.91 -10.64
CA GLU A 24 -0.99 14.42 -10.53
C GLU A 24 -0.04 13.67 -11.46
N VAL A 25 -0.13 12.33 -11.49
CA VAL A 25 0.65 11.52 -12.43
C VAL A 25 0.26 11.84 -13.87
N ASP A 26 -1.03 12.00 -14.16
CA ASP A 26 -1.48 12.36 -15.51
C ASP A 26 -0.96 13.71 -15.97
N GLN A 27 -0.98 14.71 -15.09
CA GLN A 27 -0.41 16.02 -15.36
C GLN A 27 1.11 15.92 -15.62
N TYR A 28 1.82 15.10 -14.85
CA TYR A 28 3.25 14.86 -15.05
C TYR A 28 3.55 14.16 -16.37
N ILE A 29 2.81 13.11 -16.73
CA ILE A 29 3.05 12.34 -17.97
C ILE A 29 2.64 13.14 -19.21
N SER A 30 1.56 13.91 -19.12
CA SER A 30 1.03 14.71 -20.24
C SER A 30 1.94 15.85 -20.71
N GLN A 31 3.03 16.14 -19.97
CA GLN A 31 4.06 17.09 -20.42
C GLN A 31 4.95 16.51 -21.54
N PHE A 32 4.97 15.18 -21.70
CA PHE A 32 5.79 14.48 -22.68
C PHE A 32 4.97 14.14 -23.93
N LYS A 33 5.59 14.21 -25.11
CA LYS A 33 4.92 13.92 -26.39
C LYS A 33 4.60 12.44 -26.55
N GLU A 34 5.40 11.61 -25.92
CA GLU A 34 5.31 10.16 -25.91
C GLU A 34 4.09 9.67 -25.12
N GLY A 35 3.68 10.43 -24.10
CA GLY A 35 2.58 10.06 -23.20
C GLY A 35 2.85 8.75 -22.45
N TYR A 36 1.79 7.95 -22.25
CA TYR A 36 1.91 6.65 -21.58
C TYR A 36 2.50 5.58 -22.50
N PHE A 37 3.27 4.67 -21.90
CA PHE A 37 3.69 3.44 -22.58
C PHE A 37 2.50 2.54 -22.95
N SER A 38 2.72 1.65 -23.93
CA SER A 38 1.75 0.61 -24.27
C SER A 38 1.52 -0.36 -23.10
N PRO A 39 0.37 -1.06 -23.03
CA PRO A 39 0.06 -1.96 -21.91
C PRO A 39 1.13 -3.03 -21.62
N LEU A 40 1.74 -3.60 -22.67
CA LEU A 40 2.80 -4.61 -22.49
C LEU A 40 4.10 -4.00 -21.98
N ALA A 41 4.45 -2.80 -22.45
CA ALA A 41 5.61 -2.09 -21.93
C ALA A 41 5.38 -1.67 -20.46
N MET A 42 4.17 -1.24 -20.12
CA MET A 42 3.80 -0.91 -18.74
C MET A 42 3.86 -2.14 -17.81
N LEU A 43 3.41 -3.30 -18.28
CA LEU A 43 3.53 -4.56 -17.51
C LEU A 43 4.99 -4.98 -17.30
N ALA A 44 5.84 -4.80 -18.31
CA ALA A 44 7.28 -5.05 -18.18
C ALA A 44 7.91 -4.13 -17.14
N ARG A 45 7.60 -2.82 -17.18
CA ARG A 45 8.04 -1.85 -16.17
C ARG A 45 7.55 -2.20 -14.77
N LEU A 46 6.28 -2.61 -14.61
CA LEU A 46 5.76 -3.04 -13.32
C LEU A 46 6.53 -4.25 -12.75
N THR A 47 6.93 -5.17 -13.63
CA THR A 47 7.71 -6.35 -13.24
C THR A 47 9.15 -5.97 -12.84
N GLU A 48 9.74 -4.97 -13.49
CA GLU A 48 11.03 -4.38 -13.14
C GLU A 48 10.99 -3.80 -11.72
N GLU A 49 10.05 -2.88 -11.43
CA GLU A 49 9.94 -2.25 -10.10
C GLU A 49 9.62 -3.28 -9.00
N ALA A 50 8.82 -4.31 -9.31
CA ALA A 50 8.57 -5.41 -8.37
C ALA A 50 9.83 -6.21 -8.04
N GLY A 51 10.75 -6.37 -9.00
CA GLY A 51 12.04 -7.01 -8.80
C GLY A 51 12.98 -6.16 -7.92
N GLU A 52 12.96 -4.84 -8.10
CA GLU A 52 13.72 -3.90 -7.28
C GLU A 52 13.21 -3.87 -5.84
N LEU A 53 11.89 -3.79 -5.65
CA LEU A 53 11.25 -3.95 -4.34
C LEU A 53 11.62 -5.27 -3.67
N ALA A 54 11.56 -6.38 -4.41
CA ALA A 54 11.93 -7.69 -3.87
C ALA A 54 13.40 -7.74 -3.43
N ARG A 55 14.29 -7.08 -4.18
CA ARG A 55 15.71 -6.97 -3.82
C ARG A 55 15.89 -6.23 -2.50
N GLU A 56 15.26 -5.06 -2.33
CA GLU A 56 15.39 -4.29 -1.09
C GLU A 56 14.74 -5.00 0.10
N VAL A 57 13.56 -5.59 -0.06
CA VAL A 57 12.94 -6.43 1.01
C VAL A 57 13.89 -7.54 1.45
N ASN A 58 14.52 -8.23 0.50
CA ASN A 58 15.47 -9.29 0.82
C ASN A 58 16.76 -8.78 1.48
N HIS A 59 17.18 -7.53 1.20
CA HIS A 59 18.30 -6.90 1.88
C HIS A 59 18.01 -6.58 3.35
N PHE A 60 16.80 -6.11 3.67
CA PHE A 60 16.44 -5.70 5.04
C PHE A 60 15.90 -6.86 5.90
N TYR A 61 15.19 -7.81 5.31
CA TYR A 61 14.46 -8.86 6.04
C TYR A 61 14.85 -10.28 5.61
N GLY A 62 15.69 -10.43 4.58
CA GLY A 62 16.11 -11.71 4.05
C GLY A 62 17.54 -12.09 4.44
N GLU A 63 18.05 -13.12 3.76
CA GLU A 63 19.34 -13.75 4.09
C GLU A 63 20.53 -13.13 3.33
N LYS A 64 20.27 -12.21 2.39
CA LYS A 64 21.30 -11.66 1.51
C LYS A 64 21.61 -10.21 1.93
N PRO A 65 22.76 -9.95 2.56
CA PRO A 65 23.16 -8.59 2.90
C PRO A 65 23.47 -7.77 1.65
N LYS A 66 23.13 -6.48 1.72
CA LYS A 66 23.41 -5.48 0.67
C LYS A 66 24.91 -5.33 0.46
N LYS A 67 25.36 -5.27 -0.79
CA LYS A 67 26.78 -5.00 -1.08
C LYS A 67 27.05 -3.51 -0.86
N SER A 68 28.24 -3.17 -0.37
CA SER A 68 28.66 -1.77 -0.18
C SER A 68 28.74 -0.96 -1.49
N SER A 69 28.68 -1.63 -2.65
CA SER A 69 28.67 -1.01 -3.97
C SER A 69 27.26 -0.78 -4.53
N GLU A 70 26.22 -1.32 -3.89
CA GLU A 70 24.84 -1.12 -4.34
C GLU A 70 24.35 0.26 -3.90
N ALA A 71 23.56 0.92 -4.77
CA ALA A 71 23.02 2.24 -4.47
C ALA A 71 22.16 2.21 -3.21
N ASP A 72 22.21 3.29 -2.44
CA ASP A 72 21.25 3.49 -1.36
C ASP A 72 19.87 3.65 -2.00
N ASN A 73 19.02 2.64 -1.79
CA ASN A 73 17.60 2.66 -2.08
C ASN A 73 16.87 2.07 -0.88
N SER A 74 15.61 2.46 -0.71
CA SER A 74 14.80 2.06 0.44
C SER A 74 13.55 1.34 -0.02
N ILE A 75 13.02 0.46 0.83
CA ILE A 75 11.72 -0.18 0.58
C ILE A 75 10.62 0.87 0.34
N GLU A 76 10.70 2.02 1.01
CA GLU A 76 9.76 3.13 0.82
C GLU A 76 9.80 3.68 -0.62
N MET A 77 10.99 3.90 -1.17
CA MET A 77 11.16 4.37 -2.55
C MET A 77 10.63 3.34 -3.56
N GLU A 78 11.00 2.07 -3.40
CA GLU A 78 10.57 1.00 -4.30
C GLU A 78 9.05 0.77 -4.26
N LEU A 79 8.42 0.91 -3.09
CA LEU A 79 6.95 0.91 -2.98
C LEU A 79 6.34 2.11 -3.71
N GLY A 80 7.00 3.26 -3.67
CA GLY A 80 6.64 4.46 -4.43
C GLY A 80 6.69 4.23 -5.94
N ASP A 81 7.76 3.60 -6.44
CA ASP A 81 7.94 3.30 -7.87
C ASP A 81 6.91 2.30 -8.38
N VAL A 82 6.63 1.25 -7.61
CA VAL A 82 5.54 0.31 -7.92
C VAL A 82 4.20 1.03 -7.98
N LEU A 83 3.89 1.90 -6.99
CA LEU A 83 2.65 2.67 -6.98
C LEU A 83 2.56 3.62 -8.18
N PHE A 84 3.65 4.29 -8.54
CA PHE A 84 3.71 5.19 -9.69
C PHE A 84 3.41 4.45 -11.00
N ILE A 85 4.04 3.29 -11.23
CA ILE A 85 3.79 2.50 -12.44
C ILE A 85 2.36 1.95 -12.46
N LEU A 86 1.80 1.54 -11.31
CA LEU A 86 0.39 1.13 -11.23
C LEU A 86 -0.58 2.27 -11.59
N ILE A 87 -0.29 3.48 -11.15
CA ILE A 87 -1.08 4.67 -11.51
C ILE A 87 -0.95 4.95 -13.01
N CYS A 88 0.27 4.95 -13.55
CA CYS A 88 0.50 5.12 -15.00
C CYS A 88 -0.27 4.08 -15.82
N PHE A 89 -0.28 2.82 -15.38
CA PHE A 89 -0.99 1.75 -16.04
C PHE A 89 -2.51 1.93 -15.97
N SER A 90 -3.02 2.38 -14.83
CA SER A 90 -4.45 2.61 -14.65
C SER A 90 -4.92 3.78 -15.50
N ASN A 91 -4.19 4.88 -15.50
CA ASN A 91 -4.49 6.05 -16.31
C ASN A 91 -4.46 5.73 -17.82
N SER A 92 -3.47 4.96 -18.29
CA SER A 92 -3.35 4.60 -19.71
C SER A 92 -4.51 3.73 -20.23
N LEU A 93 -5.21 3.03 -19.33
CA LEU A 93 -6.38 2.21 -19.63
C LEU A 93 -7.71 2.89 -19.27
N GLY A 94 -7.69 4.10 -18.72
CA GLY A 94 -8.89 4.82 -18.27
C GLY A 94 -9.57 4.17 -17.06
N ILE A 95 -8.78 3.58 -16.15
CA ILE A 95 -9.27 2.91 -14.94
C ILE A 95 -9.22 3.86 -13.75
N ASP A 96 -10.35 4.01 -13.04
CA ASP A 96 -10.42 4.67 -11.74
C ASP A 96 -9.96 3.70 -10.64
N LEU A 97 -8.82 4.01 -10.00
CA LEU A 97 -8.25 3.19 -8.93
C LEU A 97 -9.10 3.23 -7.65
N THR A 98 -9.84 4.31 -7.41
CA THR A 98 -10.78 4.42 -6.28
C THR A 98 -11.90 3.41 -6.47
N GLU A 99 -12.51 3.38 -7.67
CA GLU A 99 -13.56 2.41 -7.99
C GLU A 99 -13.03 0.97 -7.97
N ALA A 100 -11.83 0.73 -8.49
CA ALA A 100 -11.19 -0.59 -8.47
C ALA A 100 -10.96 -1.08 -7.03
N HIS A 101 -10.47 -0.20 -6.15
CA HIS A 101 -10.31 -0.47 -4.72
C HIS A 101 -11.64 -0.83 -4.05
N ASP A 102 -12.69 -0.02 -4.27
CA ASP A 102 -14.00 -0.24 -3.67
C ASP A 102 -14.62 -1.58 -4.09
N LYS A 103 -14.46 -1.97 -5.37
CA LYS A 103 -14.89 -3.28 -5.88
C LYS A 103 -14.16 -4.43 -5.18
N VAL A 104 -12.85 -4.32 -4.98
CA VAL A 104 -12.04 -5.33 -4.30
C VAL A 104 -12.44 -5.45 -2.82
N MET A 105 -12.61 -4.32 -2.13
CA MET A 105 -13.03 -4.31 -0.73
C MET A 105 -14.45 -4.85 -0.54
N ASN A 106 -15.39 -4.49 -1.42
CA ASN A 106 -16.74 -5.05 -1.39
C ASN A 106 -16.72 -6.58 -1.57
N LYS A 107 -15.91 -7.09 -2.50
CA LYS A 107 -15.72 -8.55 -2.69
C LYS A 107 -15.21 -9.23 -1.42
N PHE A 108 -14.24 -8.65 -0.71
CA PHE A 108 -13.73 -9.22 0.54
C PHE A 108 -14.75 -9.17 1.68
N ASN A 109 -15.52 -8.09 1.77
CA ASN A 109 -16.51 -7.89 2.84
C ASN A 109 -17.80 -8.69 2.66
N THR A 110 -18.09 -9.16 1.44
CA THR A 110 -19.34 -9.88 1.12
C THR A 110 -19.07 -11.33 0.76
N ARG A 111 -18.48 -11.56 -0.41
CA ARG A 111 -18.32 -12.88 -1.01
C ARG A 111 -17.30 -13.74 -0.27
N ASP A 112 -16.22 -13.12 0.19
CA ASP A 112 -15.11 -13.81 0.88
C ASP A 112 -15.17 -13.56 2.42
N ALA A 113 -16.32 -13.12 2.96
CA ALA A 113 -16.47 -12.62 4.33
C ALA A 113 -16.14 -13.65 5.43
N ASP A 114 -16.37 -14.94 5.14
CA ASP A 114 -16.09 -16.06 6.05
C ASP A 114 -14.84 -16.85 5.64
N ARG A 115 -14.07 -16.34 4.68
CA ARG A 115 -12.85 -17.01 4.19
C ARG A 115 -11.70 -16.95 5.20
N TRP A 116 -11.71 -15.96 6.10
CA TRP A 116 -10.63 -15.69 7.05
C TRP A 116 -11.15 -15.53 8.48
N THR A 117 -10.42 -16.08 9.45
CA THR A 117 -10.75 -15.99 10.87
C THR A 117 -10.66 -14.54 11.35
N ARG A 118 -11.79 -13.96 11.75
CA ARG A 118 -11.82 -12.62 12.37
C ARG A 118 -11.14 -12.67 13.74
N ILE A 119 -10.36 -11.64 14.06
CA ILE A 119 -9.85 -11.45 15.41
C ILE A 119 -11.06 -11.28 16.33
N LYS A 120 -11.20 -12.15 17.35
CA LYS A 120 -12.24 -11.98 18.36
C LYS A 120 -12.01 -10.64 19.04
N GLN A 121 -12.97 -9.73 18.97
CA GLN A 121 -12.95 -8.58 19.87
C GLN A 121 -13.06 -9.14 21.29
N SER A 122 -12.00 -9.00 22.08
CA SER A 122 -12.05 -9.27 23.51
C SER A 122 -13.07 -8.31 24.11
N SER A 123 -14.28 -8.82 24.38
CA SER A 123 -15.30 -8.10 25.13
C SER A 123 -14.72 -7.78 26.51
N ASN A 124 -14.56 -6.49 26.79
CA ASN A 124 -14.28 -5.99 28.12
C ASN A 124 -15.53 -6.31 28.97
N VAL A 125 -15.53 -7.46 29.66
CA VAL A 125 -16.56 -7.76 30.65
C VAL A 125 -16.15 -7.01 31.91
N GLU A 126 -16.68 -5.81 32.08
CA GLU A 126 -16.73 -5.15 33.38
C GLU A 126 -17.48 -6.06 34.35
N HIS A 127 -16.77 -6.58 35.35
CA HIS A 127 -17.40 -7.20 36.52
C HIS A 127 -18.12 -6.12 37.33
N ALA A 128 -19.38 -5.88 37.00
CA ALA A 128 -20.34 -5.32 37.94
C ALA A 128 -20.77 -6.44 38.90
N ASP A 129 -19.98 -6.67 39.95
CA ASP A 129 -20.45 -7.40 41.12
C ASP A 129 -21.33 -6.45 41.96
N ASN A 130 -22.63 -6.53 41.72
CA ASN A 130 -23.63 -5.79 42.48
C ASN A 130 -24.42 -6.80 43.34
N GLY A 131 -23.93 -6.98 44.56
CA GLY A 131 -24.76 -7.21 45.75
C GLY A 131 -25.32 -8.60 45.96
N LYS A 132 -24.91 -9.22 47.07
CA LYS A 132 -25.84 -9.70 48.10
C LYS A 132 -25.22 -9.54 49.48
N VAL A 133 -25.86 -8.69 50.26
CA VAL A 133 -25.75 -8.60 51.72
C VAL A 133 -26.58 -9.76 52.26
N ASP A 134 -25.97 -10.64 53.03
CA ASP A 134 -26.70 -11.60 53.86
C ASP A 134 -26.19 -11.48 55.31
N GLU A 135 -27.13 -11.06 56.16
CA GLU A 135 -27.27 -11.15 57.65
C GLU A 135 -26.12 -10.74 58.60
#